data_AF-A0A1G9Z460-F1
#
_entry.id   AF-A0A1G9Z460-F1
#
_cell.length_a   1.000
_cell.length_b   1.000
_cell.length_c   1.000
_cell.angle_alpha   90.00
_cell.angle_beta   90.00
_cell.angle_gamma   90.00
#
_symmetry.space_group_name_H-M   'P 1'
#
loop_
_entity.id
_entity.type
_entity.pdbx_description
1 polymer ?
#
loop_
_entity_poly.entity_id
_entity_poly.type
_entity_poly.pdbx_seq_one_letter_code
_entity_poly.pdbx_strand_id
1 'polypeptide(L)'
;MKRKKLLSCLLIGVLLTTTIISVTWAYNLKQELDSYRLLVINSPENLITQFEAILAYEEEIVQNQNDKEQEQMLESHVALTDALLLHMNTMRGILMREINPRENYSRLEDQILKEMANFREFSSQSDKSDSIHALKNAIEEYKEYIIQIKNETGIEEEVI
;
A
#
# COMPACT_ATOMS: atom_id res chain seq x y z
N MET A 1 46.24 25.48 38.49
CA MET A 1 45.14 24.49 38.62
C MET A 1 43.78 24.96 38.07
N LYS A 2 43.40 26.24 38.13
CA LYS A 2 42.09 26.73 37.65
C LYS A 2 41.83 26.55 36.13
N ARG A 3 42.84 26.81 35.28
CA ARG A 3 42.70 26.65 33.80
C ARG A 3 42.46 25.20 33.36
N LYS A 4 43.10 24.23 34.01
CA LYS A 4 42.90 22.79 33.72
C LYS A 4 41.47 22.34 34.07
N LYS A 5 40.92 22.82 35.19
CA LYS A 5 39.52 22.55 35.58
C LYS A 5 38.51 23.17 34.61
N LEU A 6 38.76 24.40 34.15
CA LEU A 6 37.92 25.09 33.17
C LEU A 6 37.89 24.32 31.83
N LEU A 7 39.06 23.84 31.37
CA LEU A 7 39.18 23.06 30.14
C LEU A 7 38.45 21.72 30.22
N SER A 8 38.60 21.00 31.34
CA SER A 8 37.88 19.73 31.57
C SER A 8 36.37 19.93 31.63
N CYS A 9 35.90 21.03 32.23
CA CYS A 9 34.47 21.34 32.32
C CYS A 9 33.87 21.66 30.94
N LEU A 10 34.61 22.40 30.10
CA LEU A 10 34.25 22.65 28.70
C LEU A 10 34.18 21.35 27.88
N LEU A 11 35.14 20.45 28.06
CA LEU A 11 35.18 19.17 27.33
C LEU A 11 33.98 18.27 27.68
N ILE A 12 33.60 18.22 28.96
CA ILE A 12 32.41 17.50 29.42
C ILE A 12 31.14 18.13 28.85
N GLY A 13 31.05 19.46 28.83
CA GLY A 13 29.93 20.18 28.23
C GLY A 13 29.75 19.86 26.74
N VAL A 14 30.85 19.88 25.98
CA VAL A 14 30.83 19.51 24.55
C VAL A 14 30.37 18.07 24.37
N LEU A 15 30.93 17.12 25.12
CA LEU A 15 30.56 15.70 25.06
C LEU A 15 29.07 15.46 25.36
N LEU A 16 28.53 16.13 26.39
CA LEU A 16 27.11 16.07 26.72
C LEU A 16 26.24 16.61 25.58
N THR A 17 26.59 17.78 25.03
CA THR A 17 25.82 18.36 23.92
C THR A 17 25.86 17.50 22.66
N THR A 18 27.02 16.95 22.28
CA THR A 18 27.12 16.03 21.14
C THR A 18 26.32 14.76 21.37
N THR A 19 26.31 14.23 22.60
CA THR A 19 25.53 13.04 22.93
C THR A 19 24.04 13.30 22.81
N ILE A 20 23.55 14.43 23.34
CA ILE A 20 22.14 14.82 23.24
C ILE A 20 21.73 14.97 21.77
N ILE A 21 22.53 15.70 20.97
CA ILE A 21 22.26 15.89 19.54
C ILE A 21 22.20 14.55 18.80
N SER A 22 23.15 13.65 19.04
CA SER A 22 23.18 12.33 18.39
C SER A 22 21.98 11.47 18.79
N VAL A 23 21.58 11.48 20.06
CA VAL A 23 20.40 10.72 20.53
C VAL A 23 19.11 11.30 19.95
N THR A 24 18.96 12.62 19.92
CA THR A 24 17.80 13.28 19.31
C THR A 24 17.73 13.01 17.82
N TRP A 25 18.85 13.07 17.10
CA TRP A 25 18.89 12.77 15.68
C TRP A 25 18.55 11.29 15.40
N ALA A 26 19.12 10.36 16.17
CA ALA A 26 18.79 8.94 16.07
C ALA A 26 17.31 8.66 16.38
N TYR A 27 16.73 9.37 17.36
CA TYR A 27 15.31 9.26 17.68
C TYR A 27 14.41 9.77 16.56
N ASN A 28 14.72 10.95 16.00
CA ASN A 28 13.98 11.52 14.88
C ASN A 28 14.09 10.62 13.63
N LEU A 29 15.30 10.12 13.34
CA LEU A 29 15.55 9.18 12.26
C LEU A 29 14.74 7.89 12.46
N LYS A 30 14.65 7.38 13.69
CA LYS A 30 13.82 6.21 14.00
C LYS A 30 12.33 6.50 13.75
N GLN A 31 11.78 7.60 14.24
CA GLN A 31 10.37 7.95 14.01
C GLN A 31 10.05 8.13 12.52
N GLU A 32 10.96 8.73 11.78
CA GLU A 32 10.85 8.91 10.34
C GLU A 32 10.83 7.53 9.65
N LEU A 33 11.77 6.63 9.98
CA LEU A 33 11.79 5.25 9.49
C LEU A 33 10.52 4.47 9.86
N ASP A 34 10.01 4.59 11.09
CA ASP A 34 8.78 3.91 11.54
C ASP A 34 7.55 4.43 10.75
N SER A 35 7.49 5.74 10.50
CA SER A 35 6.43 6.36 9.70
C SER A 35 6.51 5.91 8.23
N TYR A 36 7.72 5.79 7.67
CA TYR A 36 7.93 5.21 6.35
C TYR A 36 7.45 3.76 6.31
N ARG A 37 7.79 2.91 7.30
CA ARG A 37 7.33 1.52 7.37
C ARG A 37 5.80 1.42 7.32
N LEU A 38 5.12 2.21 8.14
CA LEU A 38 3.65 2.30 8.17
C LEU A 38 3.07 2.67 6.81
N LEU A 39 3.67 3.65 6.13
CA LEU A 39 3.18 4.16 4.86
C LEU A 39 3.52 3.25 3.67
N VAL A 40 4.63 2.53 3.70
CA VAL A 40 5.12 1.66 2.61
C VAL A 40 4.36 0.33 2.57
N ILE A 41 4.00 -0.22 3.74
CA ILE A 41 3.41 -1.55 3.85
C ILE A 41 1.89 -1.50 4.01
N ASN A 42 1.38 -0.70 4.94
CA ASN A 42 -0.06 -0.73 5.24
C ASN A 42 -0.88 -0.17 4.07
N SER A 43 -0.26 0.67 3.26
CA SER A 43 -0.85 1.29 2.08
C SER A 43 -1.19 0.25 0.98
N PRO A 44 -0.24 -0.56 0.48
CA PRO A 44 -0.54 -1.72 -0.37
C PRO A 44 -1.49 -2.74 0.27
N GLU A 45 -1.42 -2.98 1.58
CA GLU A 45 -2.33 -3.92 2.26
C GLU A 45 -3.78 -3.45 2.30
N ASN A 46 -4.00 -2.16 2.56
CA ASN A 46 -5.33 -1.57 2.48
C ASN A 46 -5.90 -1.72 1.06
N LEU A 47 -5.05 -1.53 0.03
CA LEU A 47 -5.45 -1.76 -1.35
C LEU A 47 -5.86 -3.22 -1.62
N ILE A 48 -5.18 -4.22 -1.05
CA ILE A 48 -5.62 -5.63 -1.15
C ILE A 48 -7.06 -5.77 -0.66
N THR A 49 -7.37 -5.27 0.53
CA THR A 49 -8.72 -5.40 1.10
C THR A 49 -9.79 -4.77 0.20
N GLN A 50 -9.48 -3.64 -0.43
CA GLN A 50 -10.40 -3.01 -1.37
C GLN A 50 -10.56 -3.82 -2.67
N PHE A 51 -9.46 -4.39 -3.19
CA PHE A 51 -9.52 -5.24 -4.38
C PHE A 51 -10.34 -6.51 -4.13
N GLU A 52 -10.16 -7.15 -2.97
CA GLU A 52 -10.95 -8.33 -2.58
C GLU A 52 -12.43 -8.01 -2.40
N ALA A 53 -12.76 -6.83 -1.87
CA ALA A 53 -14.14 -6.37 -1.76
C ALA A 53 -14.79 -6.18 -3.14
N ILE A 54 -14.06 -5.61 -4.11
CA ILE A 54 -14.56 -5.48 -5.49
C ILE A 54 -14.68 -6.84 -6.16
N LEU A 55 -13.70 -7.73 -6.02
CA LEU A 55 -13.78 -9.10 -6.55
C LEU A 55 -15.02 -9.82 -6.03
N ALA A 56 -15.29 -9.78 -4.73
CA ALA A 56 -16.48 -10.39 -4.14
C ALA A 56 -17.77 -9.78 -4.69
N TYR A 57 -17.79 -8.47 -4.95
CA TYR A 57 -18.93 -7.79 -5.55
C TYR A 57 -19.14 -8.18 -7.02
N GLU A 58 -18.07 -8.30 -7.81
CA GLU A 58 -18.13 -8.78 -9.19
C GLU A 58 -18.62 -10.24 -9.27
N GLU A 59 -18.17 -11.10 -8.35
CA GLU A 59 -18.68 -12.46 -8.19
C GLU A 59 -20.18 -12.48 -7.89
N GLU A 60 -20.67 -11.57 -7.04
CA GLU A 60 -22.10 -11.43 -6.72
C GLU A 60 -22.92 -10.99 -7.94
N ILE A 61 -22.40 -10.05 -8.74
CA ILE A 61 -23.05 -9.58 -9.98
C ILE A 61 -23.28 -10.74 -10.95
N VAL A 62 -22.27 -11.59 -11.16
CA VAL A 62 -22.37 -12.74 -12.08
C VAL A 62 -23.33 -13.81 -11.58
N GLN A 63 -23.44 -13.96 -10.25
CA GLN A 63 -24.38 -14.90 -9.63
C GLN A 63 -25.83 -14.38 -9.62
N ASN A 64 -26.04 -13.07 -9.74
CA ASN A 64 -27.36 -12.46 -9.73
C ASN A 64 -28.11 -12.75 -11.05
N GLN A 65 -29.21 -13.50 -10.95
CA GLN A 65 -30.08 -13.87 -12.07
C GLN A 65 -31.18 -12.84 -12.37
N ASN A 66 -31.30 -11.79 -11.56
CA ASN A 66 -32.31 -10.74 -11.72
C ASN A 66 -31.72 -9.58 -12.52
N ASP A 67 -32.10 -9.47 -13.80
CA ASP A 67 -31.59 -8.46 -14.73
C ASP A 67 -31.66 -7.03 -14.18
N LYS A 68 -32.77 -6.67 -13.49
CA LYS A 68 -32.97 -5.32 -12.96
C LYS A 68 -32.06 -5.02 -11.77
N GLU A 69 -31.85 -6.01 -10.92
CA GLU A 69 -30.97 -5.88 -9.76
C GLU A 69 -29.51 -5.88 -10.21
N GLN A 70 -29.17 -6.71 -11.18
CA GLN A 70 -27.86 -6.75 -11.81
C GLN A 70 -27.49 -5.42 -12.47
N GLU A 71 -28.44 -4.74 -13.14
CA GLU A 71 -28.25 -3.40 -13.70
C GLU A 71 -27.90 -2.37 -12.60
N GLN A 72 -28.62 -2.39 -11.46
CA GLN A 72 -28.34 -1.49 -10.33
C GLN A 72 -27.00 -1.79 -9.64
N MET A 73 -26.63 -3.07 -9.54
CA MET A 73 -25.33 -3.46 -9.02
C MET A 73 -24.20 -3.02 -9.94
N LEU A 74 -24.39 -3.09 -11.27
CA LEU A 74 -23.41 -2.59 -12.24
C LEU A 74 -23.23 -1.06 -12.15
N GLU A 75 -24.29 -0.29 -11.95
CA GLU A 75 -24.18 1.15 -11.70
C GLU A 75 -23.38 1.45 -10.42
N SER A 76 -23.61 0.68 -9.36
CA SER A 76 -22.90 0.81 -8.09
C SER A 76 -21.42 0.39 -8.20
N HIS A 77 -21.13 -0.63 -9.01
CA HIS A 77 -19.77 -1.08 -9.31
C HIS A 77 -18.92 0.02 -9.95
N VAL A 78 -19.48 0.80 -10.88
CA VAL A 78 -18.76 1.93 -11.50
C VAL A 78 -18.35 2.97 -10.44
N ALA A 79 -19.25 3.32 -9.52
CA ALA A 79 -18.92 4.28 -8.46
C ALA A 79 -17.84 3.75 -7.50
N LEU A 80 -17.87 2.45 -7.16
CA LEU A 80 -16.89 1.81 -6.30
C LEU A 80 -15.50 1.73 -6.96
N THR A 81 -15.44 1.33 -8.23
CA THR A 81 -14.20 1.24 -9.00
C THR A 81 -13.57 2.61 -9.24
N ASP A 82 -14.37 3.66 -9.50
CA ASP A 82 -13.85 5.04 -9.61
C ASP A 82 -13.25 5.55 -8.29
N ALA A 83 -13.92 5.27 -7.16
CA ALA A 83 -13.41 5.62 -5.83
C ALA A 83 -12.10 4.88 -5.49
N LEU A 84 -12.02 3.59 -5.84
CA LEU A 84 -10.81 2.80 -5.70
C LEU A 84 -9.67 3.34 -6.56
N LEU A 85 -9.92 3.68 -7.83
CA LEU A 85 -8.91 4.24 -8.73
C LEU A 85 -8.33 5.52 -8.16
N LEU A 86 -9.15 6.38 -7.57
CA LEU A 86 -8.68 7.59 -6.89
C LEU A 86 -7.81 7.25 -5.66
N HIS A 87 -8.22 6.26 -4.87
CA HIS A 87 -7.44 5.79 -3.72
C HIS A 87 -6.09 5.22 -4.16
N MET A 88 -6.06 4.32 -5.14
CA MET A 88 -4.84 3.77 -5.73
C MET A 88 -3.91 4.85 -6.25
N ASN A 89 -4.41 5.83 -7.01
CA ASN A 89 -3.57 6.92 -7.53
C ASN A 89 -2.94 7.76 -6.41
N THR A 90 -3.67 7.96 -5.31
CA THR A 90 -3.15 8.64 -4.11
C THR A 90 -2.04 7.82 -3.47
N MET A 91 -2.25 6.51 -3.30
CA MET A 91 -1.26 5.60 -2.72
C MET A 91 -0.02 5.47 -3.62
N ARG A 92 -0.20 5.28 -4.92
CA ARG A 92 0.88 5.27 -5.92
C ARG A 92 1.70 6.55 -5.86
N GLY A 93 1.06 7.72 -5.76
CA GLY A 93 1.76 9.01 -5.65
C GLY A 93 2.64 9.11 -4.40
N ILE A 94 2.18 8.54 -3.29
CA ILE A 94 2.94 8.43 -2.05
C ILE A 94 4.11 7.45 -2.21
N LEU A 95 3.85 6.23 -2.67
CA LEU A 95 4.86 5.17 -2.78
C LEU A 95 5.94 5.51 -3.82
N MET A 96 5.56 6.08 -4.97
CA MET A 96 6.48 6.56 -6.02
C MET A 96 7.44 7.63 -5.55
N ARG A 97 6.95 8.56 -4.71
CA ARG A 97 7.78 9.64 -4.16
C ARG A 97 8.78 9.13 -3.13
N GLU A 98 8.35 8.19 -2.30
CA GLU A 98 9.08 7.82 -1.08
C GLU A 98 9.93 6.55 -1.23
N ILE A 99 9.66 5.68 -2.22
CA ILE A 99 10.20 4.30 -2.26
C ILE A 99 10.76 3.93 -3.62
N ASN A 100 10.43 4.68 -4.69
CA ASN A 100 10.69 4.30 -6.07
C ASN A 100 10.28 2.83 -6.32
N PRO A 101 8.97 2.54 -6.27
CA PRO A 101 8.45 1.19 -6.30
C PRO A 101 8.97 0.51 -7.57
N ARG A 102 9.45 -0.72 -7.40
CA ARG A 102 9.98 -1.49 -8.53
C ARG A 102 8.90 -1.59 -9.61
N GLU A 103 9.32 -1.66 -10.86
CA GLU A 103 8.46 -1.74 -12.06
C GLU A 103 7.31 -2.75 -11.93
N ASN A 104 7.53 -3.84 -11.19
CA ASN A 104 6.52 -4.86 -10.89
C ASN A 104 5.29 -4.34 -10.12
N TYR A 105 5.43 -3.39 -9.19
CA TYR A 105 4.30 -2.86 -8.41
C TYR A 105 3.28 -2.16 -9.32
N SER A 106 3.77 -1.24 -10.16
CA SER A 106 2.91 -0.48 -11.07
C SER A 106 2.25 -1.39 -12.11
N ARG A 107 3.00 -2.39 -12.61
CA ARG A 107 2.47 -3.40 -13.54
C ARG A 107 1.28 -4.17 -12.95
N LEU A 108 1.38 -4.60 -11.69
CA LEU A 108 0.34 -5.38 -11.03
C LEU A 108 -0.92 -4.55 -10.77
N GLU A 109 -0.76 -3.32 -10.30
CA GLU A 109 -1.88 -2.38 -10.15
C GLU A 109 -2.56 -2.09 -11.50
N ASP A 110 -1.79 -1.87 -12.57
CA ASP A 110 -2.34 -1.63 -13.90
C ASP A 110 -3.08 -2.86 -14.45
N GLN A 111 -2.61 -4.07 -14.14
CA GLN A 111 -3.29 -5.31 -14.47
C GLN A 111 -4.63 -5.45 -13.73
N ILE A 112 -4.66 -5.14 -12.42
CA ILE A 112 -5.90 -5.14 -11.62
C ILE A 112 -6.91 -4.14 -12.20
N LEU A 113 -6.47 -2.91 -12.49
CA LEU A 113 -7.32 -1.87 -13.09
C LEU A 113 -7.87 -2.28 -14.45
N LYS A 114 -7.04 -2.93 -15.27
CA LYS A 114 -7.46 -3.44 -16.58
C LYS A 114 -8.55 -4.49 -16.42
N GLU A 115 -8.40 -5.46 -15.52
CA GLU A 115 -9.42 -6.50 -15.35
C GLU A 115 -10.73 -5.93 -14.79
N MET A 116 -10.69 -4.99 -13.84
CA MET A 116 -11.90 -4.28 -13.38
C MET A 116 -12.59 -3.51 -14.51
N ALA A 117 -11.83 -2.89 -15.42
CA ALA A 117 -12.37 -2.21 -16.59
C ALA A 117 -12.97 -3.21 -17.60
N ASN A 118 -12.31 -4.34 -17.84
CA ASN A 118 -12.80 -5.41 -18.71
C ASN A 118 -14.15 -5.94 -18.20
N PHE A 119 -14.28 -6.21 -16.90
CA PHE A 119 -15.53 -6.66 -16.28
C PHE A 119 -16.72 -5.75 -16.61
N ARG A 120 -16.49 -4.43 -16.58
CA ARG A 120 -17.49 -3.41 -16.92
C ARG A 120 -17.85 -3.43 -18.41
N GLU A 121 -16.86 -3.58 -19.29
CA GLU A 121 -17.07 -3.50 -20.74
C GLU A 121 -17.70 -4.78 -21.31
N PHE A 122 -17.51 -5.92 -20.66
CA PHE A 122 -18.04 -7.18 -21.13
C PHE A 122 -19.56 -7.29 -20.99
N SER A 123 -20.21 -7.62 -22.10
CA SER A 123 -21.65 -7.88 -22.13
C SER A 123 -22.00 -9.35 -21.84
N SER A 124 -21.05 -10.28 -21.98
CA SER A 124 -21.30 -11.70 -21.78
C SER A 124 -20.91 -12.16 -20.37
N GLN A 125 -21.68 -13.07 -19.79
CA GLN A 125 -21.39 -13.66 -18.47
C GLN A 125 -20.11 -14.51 -18.47
N SER A 126 -19.77 -15.12 -19.62
CA SER A 126 -18.53 -15.89 -19.78
C SER A 126 -17.32 -14.99 -19.68
N ASP A 127 -17.31 -13.87 -20.41
CA ASP A 127 -16.19 -12.94 -20.42
C ASP A 127 -16.04 -12.25 -19.04
N LYS A 128 -17.17 -11.94 -18.37
CA LYS A 128 -17.17 -11.45 -16.99
C LYS A 128 -16.56 -12.46 -16.01
N SER A 129 -16.90 -13.74 -16.15
CA SER A 129 -16.32 -14.81 -15.32
C SER A 129 -14.81 -14.97 -15.56
N ASP A 130 -14.36 -14.88 -16.82
CA ASP A 130 -12.95 -14.91 -17.16
C ASP A 130 -12.20 -13.71 -16.57
N SER A 131 -12.81 -12.52 -16.61
CA SER A 131 -12.29 -11.30 -16.01
C SER A 131 -12.17 -11.41 -14.48
N ILE A 132 -13.19 -11.94 -13.79
CA ILE A 132 -13.13 -12.25 -12.35
C ILE A 132 -11.95 -13.19 -12.06
N HIS A 133 -11.77 -14.23 -12.87
CA HIS A 133 -10.70 -15.19 -12.64
C HIS A 133 -9.31 -14.55 -12.84
N ALA A 134 -9.16 -13.69 -13.84
CA ALA A 134 -7.95 -12.92 -14.09
C ALA A 134 -7.68 -11.89 -12.98
N LEU A 135 -8.71 -11.19 -12.50
CA LEU A 135 -8.62 -10.25 -11.38
C LEU A 135 -8.16 -10.96 -10.11
N LYS A 136 -8.75 -12.12 -9.81
CA LYS A 136 -8.34 -12.95 -8.66
C LYS A 136 -6.87 -13.31 -8.72
N ASN A 137 -6.38 -13.76 -9.88
CA ASN A 137 -4.96 -14.09 -10.04
C ASN A 137 -4.06 -12.85 -9.87
N ALA A 138 -4.47 -11.70 -10.41
CA ALA A 138 -3.73 -10.45 -10.25
C ALA A 138 -3.66 -9.97 -8.79
N ILE A 139 -4.75 -10.14 -8.02
CA ILE A 139 -4.77 -9.85 -6.57
C ILE A 139 -3.82 -10.77 -5.81
N GLU A 140 -3.78 -12.07 -6.14
CA GLU A 140 -2.84 -13.01 -5.51
C GLU A 140 -1.38 -12.66 -5.84
N GLU A 141 -1.05 -12.36 -7.10
CA GLU A 141 0.30 -11.87 -7.47
C GLU A 141 0.68 -10.59 -6.70
N TYR A 142 -0.28 -9.69 -6.49
CA TYR A 142 -0.08 -8.46 -5.72
C TYR A 142 0.16 -8.73 -4.23
N LYS A 143 -0.55 -9.70 -3.63
CA LYS A 143 -0.30 -10.17 -2.26
C LYS A 143 1.10 -10.76 -2.11
N GLU A 144 1.50 -11.64 -3.04
CA GLU A 144 2.84 -12.24 -3.04
C GLU A 144 3.93 -11.18 -3.12
N TYR A 145 3.72 -10.15 -3.96
CA TYR A 145 4.64 -9.02 -4.07
C TYR A 145 4.78 -8.23 -2.75
N ILE A 146 3.68 -8.00 -2.03
CA ILE A 146 3.71 -7.33 -0.73
C ILE A 146 4.47 -8.16 0.30
N ILE A 147 4.24 -9.47 0.34
CA ILE A 147 5.00 -10.40 1.20
C ILE A 147 6.50 -10.33 0.86
N GLN A 148 6.85 -10.29 -0.43
CA GLN A 148 8.24 -10.13 -0.86
C GLN A 148 8.84 -8.82 -0.34
N ILE A 149 8.14 -7.68 -0.45
CA ILE A 149 8.62 -6.40 0.10
C ILE A 149 8.81 -6.50 1.61
N LYS A 150 7.85 -7.06 2.35
CA LYS A 150 7.96 -7.24 3.81
C LYS A 150 9.23 -8.02 4.18
N ASN A 151 9.49 -9.11 3.47
CA ASN A 151 10.67 -9.95 3.68
C ASN A 151 11.98 -9.21 3.34
N GLU A 152 12.02 -8.50 2.20
CA GLU A 152 13.21 -7.75 1.76
C GLU A 152 13.54 -6.57 2.67
N THR A 153 12.53 -5.97 3.31
CA THR A 153 12.68 -4.81 4.19
C THR A 153 12.90 -5.18 5.66
N GLY A 154 12.85 -6.46 6.01
CA GLY A 154 13.03 -6.96 7.37
C GLY A 154 11.96 -6.43 8.34
N ILE A 155 10.75 -6.23 7.84
CA ILE A 155 9.59 -5.75 8.60
C ILE A 155 8.75 -6.97 8.96
N GLU A 156 9.18 -7.70 10.00
CA GLU A 156 8.31 -8.69 10.65
C GLU A 156 7.29 -7.93 11.50
N GLU A 157 6.01 -8.30 11.41
CA GLU A 157 4.94 -7.75 12.25
C GLU A 157 5.29 -7.93 13.74
N GLU A 158 5.67 -6.85 14.42
CA GLU A 158 5.56 -6.82 15.88
C GLU A 158 4.06 -6.75 16.20
N VAL A 159 3.48 -7.90 16.53
CA VAL A 159 2.16 -8.02 17.14
C VAL A 159 2.19 -7.23 18.46
N ILE A 160 1.58 -6.05 18.48
CA ILE A 160 1.35 -5.23 19.70
C ILE A 160 0.13 -5.76 20.45
#